data_AF-A0A2R6B2D8-F1
#
_entry.id   AF-A0A2R6B2D8-F1
#
_cell.length_a   1.000
_cell.length_b   1.000
_cell.length_c   1.000
_cell.angle_alpha   90.00
_cell.angle_beta   90.00
_cell.angle_gamma   90.00
#
_symmetry.space_group_name_H-M   'P 1'
#
loop_
_entity.id
_entity.type
_entity.pdbx_description
1 polymer ?
#
loop_
_entity_poly.entity_id
_entity_poly.type
_entity_poly.pdbx_seq_one_letter_code
_entity_poly.pdbx_strand_id
1 'polypeptide(L)'
;MPTEDDEVLAREMLQIGRRALRFEEYVLRRAWGVYYAVWALFFSVLFIIPSVIGLVAPSLTDSPYPYFLGYGVAGGLAGWATYLNFEKVYRTIRLRRALFGGTQARRSLKIGGWILIGVSNFLLFLVPYYLLGFKGLSVGYLGLLYVGVWIYTALRRTFTDFPLEGVLAIASFASSCLLSIYSILEGDYLITETSWLLTMLVWVFCAFYALYHAPEMLVYDDE
;
A
#
# COMPACT_ATOMS: atom_id res chain seq x y z
N MET A 1 47.33 0.69 17.01
CA MET A 1 46.36 -0.18 17.70
C MET A 1 45.22 0.73 18.13
N PRO A 2 43.94 0.33 17.95
CA PRO A 2 42.82 1.07 18.52
C PRO A 2 43.02 1.14 20.03
N THR A 3 42.72 2.29 20.64
CA THR A 3 42.75 2.43 22.09
C THR A 3 41.51 1.75 22.70
N GLU A 4 41.57 1.34 23.96
CA GLU A 4 40.42 0.76 24.69
C GLU A 4 39.20 1.70 24.63
N ASP A 5 39.44 3.02 24.64
CA ASP A 5 38.44 4.06 24.47
C ASP A 5 37.80 4.07 23.06
N ASP A 6 38.57 3.79 22.00
CA ASP A 6 38.03 3.66 20.63
C ASP A 6 37.10 2.45 20.50
N GLU A 7 37.41 1.35 21.18
CA GLU A 7 36.56 0.16 21.19
C GLU A 7 35.28 0.35 21.99
N VAL A 8 35.34 1.06 23.13
CA VAL A 8 34.16 1.42 23.92
C VAL A 8 33.25 2.35 23.11
N LEU A 9 33.81 3.39 22.50
CA LEU A 9 33.07 4.33 21.65
C LEU A 9 32.42 3.60 20.47
N ALA A 10 33.14 2.69 19.81
CA ALA A 10 32.59 1.91 18.70
C ALA A 10 31.41 1.03 19.13
N ARG A 11 31.48 0.39 20.30
CA ARG A 11 30.38 -0.40 20.86
C ARG A 11 29.17 0.47 21.20
N GLU A 12 29.38 1.63 21.81
CA GLU A 12 28.30 2.58 22.11
C GLU A 12 27.63 3.09 20.83
N MET A 13 28.41 3.46 19.81
CA MET A 13 27.87 3.89 18.52
C MET A 13 27.08 2.78 17.83
N LEU A 14 27.53 1.53 17.91
CA LEU A 14 26.79 0.36 17.41
C LEU A 14 25.47 0.15 18.14
N GLN A 15 25.45 0.28 19.47
CA GLN A 15 24.22 0.17 20.27
C GLN A 15 23.22 1.29 19.92
N ILE A 16 23.68 2.52 19.79
CA ILE A 16 22.84 3.66 19.38
C ILE A 16 22.30 3.45 17.96
N GLY A 17 23.15 2.96 17.04
CA GLY A 17 22.78 2.62 15.68
C GLY A 17 21.65 1.58 15.62
N ARG A 18 21.79 0.48 16.38
CA ARG A 18 20.78 -0.59 16.48
C ARG A 18 19.46 -0.10 17.06
N ARG A 19 19.49 0.67 18.15
CA ARG A 19 18.27 1.25 18.77
C ARG A 19 17.50 2.11 17.78
N ALA A 20 18.21 2.88 16.99
CA ALA A 20 17.58 3.78 16.06
C ALA A 20 17.06 3.08 14.79
N LEU A 21 17.73 2.01 14.31
CA LEU A 21 17.18 1.15 13.25
C LEU A 21 15.87 0.48 13.71
N ARG A 22 15.84 -0.07 14.92
CA ARG A 22 14.63 -0.66 15.52
C ARG A 22 13.48 0.36 15.64
N PHE A 23 13.79 1.59 16.03
CA PHE A 23 12.79 2.66 16.06
C PHE A 23 12.27 3.00 14.66
N GLU A 24 13.13 3.02 13.64
CA GLU A 24 12.70 3.22 12.25
C GLU A 24 11.77 2.09 11.79
N GLU A 25 12.13 0.83 12.06
CA GLU A 25 11.28 -0.34 11.77
C GLU A 25 9.95 -0.29 12.53
N TYR A 26 9.93 0.11 13.80
CA TYR A 26 8.70 0.33 14.58
C TYR A 26 7.77 1.33 13.91
N VAL A 27 8.27 2.53 13.58
CA VAL A 27 7.43 3.59 12.98
C VAL A 27 6.96 3.15 11.59
N LEU A 28 7.81 2.47 10.81
CA LEU A 28 7.47 1.97 9.49
C LEU A 28 6.45 0.82 9.54
N ARG A 29 6.55 -0.10 10.51
CA ARG A 29 5.56 -1.19 10.68
C ARG A 29 4.18 -0.64 10.99
N ARG A 30 4.09 0.39 11.84
CA ARG A 30 2.82 1.10 12.07
C ARG A 30 2.30 1.78 10.81
N ALA A 31 3.18 2.39 10.02
CA ALA A 31 2.80 3.01 8.75
C ALA A 31 2.21 1.99 7.78
N TRP A 32 2.85 0.81 7.65
CA TRP A 32 2.34 -0.30 6.86
C TRP A 32 1.00 -0.84 7.38
N GLY A 33 0.82 -0.94 8.71
CA GLY A 33 -0.47 -1.28 9.30
C GLY A 33 -1.60 -0.33 8.87
N VAL A 34 -1.34 0.98 8.91
CA VAL A 34 -2.31 2.00 8.42
C VAL A 34 -2.52 1.89 6.91
N TYR A 35 -1.47 1.61 6.13
CA TYR A 35 -1.59 1.37 4.69
C TYR A 35 -2.55 0.21 4.40
N TYR A 36 -2.39 -0.93 5.07
CA TYR A 36 -3.29 -2.08 4.89
C TYR A 36 -4.74 -1.73 5.22
N ALA A 37 -4.98 -0.98 6.30
CA ALA A 37 -6.32 -0.54 6.68
C ALA A 37 -6.97 0.40 5.63
N VAL A 38 -6.21 1.38 5.13
CA VAL A 38 -6.70 2.33 4.11
C VAL A 38 -7.11 1.61 2.83
N TRP A 39 -6.31 0.66 2.38
CA TRP A 39 -6.61 -0.08 1.15
C TRP A 39 -7.66 -1.18 1.35
N ALA A 40 -7.76 -1.78 2.53
CA ALA A 40 -8.90 -2.63 2.87
C ALA A 40 -10.22 -1.84 2.79
N LEU A 41 -10.24 -0.62 3.34
CA LEU A 41 -11.40 0.27 3.21
C LEU A 41 -11.68 0.61 1.74
N PHE A 42 -10.65 0.87 0.93
CA PHE A 42 -10.82 1.06 -0.50
C PHE A 42 -11.44 -0.17 -1.18
N PHE A 43 -11.03 -1.40 -0.84
CA PHE A 43 -11.64 -2.60 -1.42
C PHE A 43 -13.13 -2.74 -1.05
N SER A 44 -13.55 -2.27 0.12
CA SER A 44 -14.98 -2.25 0.48
C SER A 44 -15.83 -1.41 -0.49
N VAL A 45 -15.22 -0.38 -1.09
CA VAL A 45 -15.88 0.52 -2.04
C VAL A 45 -16.31 -0.23 -3.31
N LEU A 46 -15.62 -1.33 -3.67
CA LEU A 46 -16.00 -2.20 -4.79
C LEU A 46 -17.45 -2.70 -4.67
N PHE A 47 -17.88 -3.00 -3.44
CA PHE A 47 -19.22 -3.53 -3.13
C PHE A 47 -20.24 -2.42 -2.86
N ILE A 48 -19.78 -1.28 -2.30
CA ILE A 48 -20.66 -0.17 -1.91
C ILE A 48 -21.11 0.64 -3.12
N ILE A 49 -20.21 0.96 -4.05
CA ILE A 49 -20.52 1.86 -5.18
C ILE A 49 -21.67 1.37 -6.05
N PRO A 50 -21.71 0.09 -6.50
CA PRO A 50 -22.83 -0.41 -7.29
C PRO A 50 -24.17 -0.23 -6.57
N SER A 51 -24.21 -0.52 -5.26
CA SER A 51 -25.39 -0.39 -4.42
C SER A 51 -25.84 1.08 -4.28
N VAL A 52 -24.90 1.99 -4.09
CA VAL A 52 -25.18 3.43 -3.99
C VAL A 52 -25.70 4.00 -5.31
N ILE A 53 -25.11 3.61 -6.45
CA ILE A 53 -25.59 4.03 -7.77
C ILE A 53 -27.02 3.52 -8.00
N GLY A 54 -27.26 2.24 -7.75
CA GLY A 54 -28.59 1.63 -7.93
C GLY A 54 -29.68 2.29 -7.07
N LEU A 55 -29.32 2.79 -5.88
CA LEU A 55 -30.25 3.49 -4.98
C LEU A 55 -30.49 4.95 -5.38
N VAL A 56 -29.43 5.70 -5.69
CA VAL A 56 -29.47 7.16 -5.86
C VAL A 56 -29.74 7.58 -7.31
N ALA A 57 -29.23 6.81 -8.27
CA ALA A 57 -29.30 7.12 -9.70
C ALA A 57 -29.51 5.83 -10.52
N PRO A 58 -30.65 5.15 -10.39
CA PRO A 58 -30.89 3.85 -11.02
C PRO A 58 -30.78 3.90 -12.56
N SER A 59 -31.09 5.05 -13.19
CA SER A 59 -30.93 5.25 -14.63
C SER A 59 -29.47 5.22 -15.11
N LEU A 60 -28.50 5.29 -14.21
CA LEU A 60 -27.07 5.27 -14.51
C LEU A 60 -26.42 3.90 -14.23
N THR A 61 -27.18 2.90 -13.79
CA THR A 61 -26.66 1.57 -13.44
C THR A 61 -26.00 0.85 -14.63
N ASP A 62 -26.56 1.02 -15.83
CA ASP A 62 -25.99 0.44 -17.06
C ASP A 62 -24.82 1.27 -17.62
N SER A 63 -24.61 2.48 -17.09
CA SER A 63 -23.53 3.35 -17.53
C SER A 63 -22.22 2.99 -16.80
N PRO A 64 -21.10 2.80 -17.50
CA PRO A 64 -19.83 2.47 -16.85
C PRO A 64 -19.16 3.67 -16.17
N TYR A 65 -19.48 4.90 -16.58
CA TYR A 65 -18.77 6.11 -16.15
C TYR A 65 -18.87 6.42 -14.65
N PRO A 66 -20.05 6.28 -13.99
CA PRO A 66 -20.16 6.47 -12.55
C PRO A 66 -19.27 5.52 -11.74
N TYR A 67 -19.10 4.28 -12.21
CA TYR A 67 -18.22 3.29 -11.59
C TYR A 67 -16.75 3.72 -11.70
N PHE A 68 -16.29 4.08 -12.91
CA PHE A 68 -14.94 4.59 -13.12
C PHE A 68 -14.64 5.83 -12.26
N LEU A 69 -15.58 6.77 -12.22
CA LEU A 69 -15.43 7.99 -11.43
C LEU A 69 -15.39 7.68 -9.93
N GLY A 70 -16.31 6.85 -9.44
CA GLY A 70 -16.38 6.49 -8.04
C GLY A 70 -15.14 5.71 -7.58
N TYR A 71 -14.69 4.70 -8.33
CA TYR A 71 -13.45 3.97 -8.03
C TYR A 71 -12.21 4.85 -8.16
N GLY A 72 -12.17 5.75 -9.16
CA GLY A 72 -11.07 6.70 -9.34
C GLY A 72 -10.94 7.68 -8.18
N VAL A 73 -12.06 8.25 -7.72
CA VAL A 73 -12.08 9.15 -6.55
C VAL A 73 -11.67 8.41 -5.28
N ALA A 74 -12.25 7.24 -5.03
CA ALA A 74 -11.91 6.44 -3.86
C ALA A 74 -10.42 6.02 -3.85
N GLY A 75 -9.89 5.61 -5.00
CA GLY A 75 -8.49 5.23 -5.15
C GLY A 75 -7.55 6.43 -4.98
N GLY A 76 -7.94 7.61 -5.49
CA GLY A 76 -7.22 8.86 -5.27
C GLY A 76 -7.16 9.24 -3.78
N LEU A 77 -8.26 9.11 -3.06
CA LEU A 77 -8.31 9.35 -1.61
C LEU A 77 -7.46 8.34 -0.83
N ALA A 78 -7.50 7.06 -1.19
CA ALA A 78 -6.66 6.02 -0.58
C ALA A 78 -5.16 6.26 -0.83
N GLY A 79 -4.79 6.64 -2.05
CA GLY A 79 -3.43 7.03 -2.41
C GLY A 79 -2.97 8.29 -1.65
N TRP A 80 -3.85 9.29 -1.50
CA TRP A 80 -3.57 10.49 -0.73
C TRP A 80 -3.37 10.20 0.77
N ALA A 81 -4.24 9.38 1.36
CA ALA A 81 -4.11 8.95 2.75
C ALA A 81 -2.81 8.16 2.98
N THR A 82 -2.46 7.27 2.05
CA THR A 82 -1.17 6.56 2.02
C THR A 82 0.01 7.54 1.99
N TYR A 83 -0.03 8.53 1.10
CA TYR A 83 1.01 9.56 1.02
C TYR A 83 1.17 10.33 2.33
N LEU A 84 0.08 10.82 2.91
CA LEU A 84 0.12 11.56 4.18
C LEU A 84 0.67 10.72 5.33
N ASN A 85 0.32 9.44 5.37
CA ASN A 85 0.80 8.50 6.37
C ASN A 85 2.33 8.31 6.28
N PHE A 86 2.84 7.95 5.10
CA PHE A 86 4.28 7.76 4.91
C PHE A 86 5.06 9.08 4.95
N GLU A 87 4.49 10.20 4.53
CA GLU A 87 5.16 11.50 4.64
C GLU A 87 5.44 11.87 6.10
N LYS A 88 4.50 11.62 7.02
CA LYS A 88 4.72 11.84 8.46
C LYS A 88 5.87 10.99 8.97
N VAL A 89 5.89 9.70 8.62
CA VAL A 89 6.93 8.73 9.01
C VAL A 89 8.29 9.18 8.47
N TYR A 90 8.37 9.48 7.19
CA TYR A 90 9.61 9.96 6.57
C TYR A 90 10.06 11.30 7.15
N ARG A 91 9.18 12.20 7.59
CA ARG A 91 9.58 13.43 8.30
C ARG A 91 10.19 13.12 9.65
N THR A 92 9.62 12.19 10.41
CA THR A 92 10.17 11.74 11.70
C THR A 92 11.57 11.13 11.51
N ILE A 93 11.75 10.29 10.51
CA ILE A 93 13.05 9.68 10.17
C ILE A 93 14.04 10.73 9.61
N ARG A 94 13.54 11.70 8.85
CA ARG A 94 14.38 12.73 8.19
C ARG A 94 14.82 13.85 9.14
N LEU A 95 14.10 14.12 10.24
CA LEU A 95 14.60 14.99 11.32
C LEU A 95 15.90 14.45 11.92
N ARG A 96 16.01 13.13 12.07
CA ARG A 96 17.26 12.45 12.42
C ARG A 96 18.32 12.69 11.34
N ARG A 97 18.01 12.47 10.06
CA ARG A 97 18.95 12.71 8.95
C ARG A 97 19.35 14.19 8.77
N ALA A 98 18.49 15.14 9.15
CA ALA A 98 18.77 16.58 9.11
C ALA A 98 19.71 17.01 10.25
N LEU A 99 19.64 16.38 11.42
CA LEU A 99 20.67 16.49 12.47
C LEU A 99 22.04 15.96 11.99
N PHE A 100 22.06 15.03 11.03
CA PHE A 100 23.27 14.44 10.44
C PHE A 100 23.54 14.88 8.97
N GLY A 101 22.89 15.96 8.49
CA GLY A 101 23.08 16.54 7.16
C GLY A 101 22.34 15.80 6.03
N GLY A 102 21.25 16.40 5.51
CA GLY A 102 20.54 15.86 4.34
C GLY A 102 19.72 16.91 3.56
N THR A 103 19.80 16.86 2.23
CA THR A 103 19.17 17.83 1.31
C THR A 103 17.66 17.62 1.12
N GLN A 104 16.92 18.72 0.97
CA GLN A 104 15.45 18.77 0.92
C GLN A 104 14.93 18.83 -0.52
N ALA A 105 14.18 17.80 -0.96
CA ALA A 105 13.52 17.81 -2.27
C ALA A 105 12.31 18.78 -2.31
N ARG A 106 12.11 19.48 -3.45
CA ARG A 106 11.04 20.47 -3.67
C ARG A 106 9.64 19.84 -3.62
N ARG A 107 8.69 20.51 -2.94
CA ARG A 107 7.31 20.05 -2.67
C ARG A 107 6.44 19.91 -3.94
N SER A 108 6.64 20.77 -4.95
CA SER A 108 5.86 20.77 -6.20
C SER A 108 6.07 19.52 -7.07
N LEU A 109 7.31 19.03 -7.16
CA LEU A 109 7.64 17.82 -7.89
C LEU A 109 6.96 16.56 -7.31
N LYS A 110 6.72 16.54 -5.99
CA LYS A 110 6.05 15.43 -5.31
C LYS A 110 4.57 15.35 -5.67
N ILE A 111 3.88 16.49 -5.70
CA ILE A 111 2.44 16.55 -6.01
C ILE A 111 2.19 16.17 -7.47
N GLY A 112 2.99 16.69 -8.40
CA GLY A 112 2.89 16.34 -9.83
C GLY A 112 3.08 14.85 -10.08
N GLY A 113 4.03 14.20 -9.40
CA GLY A 113 4.25 12.76 -9.48
C GLY A 113 3.03 11.94 -9.03
N TRP A 114 2.38 12.31 -7.93
CA TRP A 114 1.19 11.62 -7.44
C TRP A 114 -0.01 11.76 -8.38
N ILE A 115 -0.22 12.96 -8.94
CA ILE A 115 -1.27 13.18 -9.93
C ILE A 115 -1.02 12.30 -11.16
N LEU A 116 0.22 12.24 -11.64
CA LEU A 116 0.57 11.42 -12.80
C LEU A 116 0.35 9.92 -12.53
N ILE A 117 0.71 9.42 -11.34
CA ILE A 117 0.43 8.04 -10.92
C ILE A 117 -1.08 7.75 -10.86
N GLY A 118 -1.87 8.70 -10.32
CA GLY A 118 -3.32 8.56 -10.25
C GLY A 118 -3.96 8.51 -11.64
N VAL A 119 -3.59 9.45 -12.52
CA VAL A 119 -4.05 9.50 -13.90
C VAL A 119 -3.61 8.26 -14.67
N SER A 120 -2.37 7.79 -14.50
CA SER A 120 -1.91 6.58 -15.19
C SER A 120 -2.69 5.34 -14.74
N ASN A 121 -2.98 5.18 -13.45
CA ASN A 121 -3.81 4.07 -12.97
C ASN A 121 -5.26 4.18 -13.47
N PHE A 122 -5.82 5.39 -13.54
CA PHE A 122 -7.16 5.58 -14.10
C PHE A 122 -7.21 5.20 -15.59
N LEU A 123 -6.26 5.68 -16.38
CA LEU A 123 -6.17 5.37 -17.81
C LEU A 123 -5.87 3.89 -18.07
N LEU A 124 -5.13 3.22 -17.17
CA LEU A 124 -4.83 1.79 -17.25
C LEU A 124 -6.11 0.92 -17.28
N PHE A 125 -7.20 1.37 -16.65
CA PHE A 125 -8.49 0.68 -16.72
C PHE A 125 -9.41 1.26 -17.79
N LEU A 126 -9.48 2.59 -17.91
CA LEU A 126 -10.42 3.25 -18.82
C LEU A 126 -10.10 3.00 -20.30
N VAL A 127 -8.83 3.08 -20.70
CA VAL A 127 -8.44 2.96 -22.12
C VAL A 127 -8.69 1.54 -22.65
N PRO A 128 -8.24 0.45 -21.97
CA PRO A 128 -8.57 -0.90 -22.40
C PRO A 128 -10.07 -1.17 -22.42
N TYR A 129 -10.83 -0.66 -21.44
CA TYR A 129 -12.28 -0.80 -21.42
C TYR A 129 -12.93 -0.13 -22.65
N TYR A 130 -12.49 1.08 -23.02
CA TYR A 130 -13.02 1.78 -24.18
C TYR A 130 -12.74 1.03 -25.50
N LEU A 131 -11.59 0.36 -25.61
CA LEU A 131 -11.16 -0.34 -26.82
C LEU A 131 -11.72 -1.76 -26.95
N LEU A 132 -11.84 -2.48 -25.82
CA LEU A 132 -12.13 -3.92 -25.79
C LEU A 132 -13.42 -4.25 -25.01
N GLY A 133 -14.16 -3.23 -24.57
CA GLY A 133 -15.31 -3.37 -23.69
C GLY A 133 -14.93 -3.98 -22.34
N PHE A 134 -15.85 -4.73 -21.75
CA PHE A 134 -15.67 -5.31 -20.42
C PHE A 134 -14.42 -6.20 -20.30
N LYS A 135 -14.06 -6.94 -21.37
CA LYS A 135 -12.84 -7.77 -21.41
C LYS A 135 -11.56 -6.95 -21.24
N GLY A 136 -11.57 -5.67 -21.62
CA GLY A 136 -10.45 -4.75 -21.45
C GLY A 136 -10.04 -4.54 -20.00
N LEU A 137 -10.94 -4.72 -19.03
CA LEU A 137 -10.63 -4.60 -17.60
C LEU A 137 -9.58 -5.61 -17.13
N SER A 138 -9.44 -6.76 -17.82
CA SER A 138 -8.40 -7.75 -17.54
C SER A 138 -6.98 -7.17 -17.66
N VAL A 139 -6.77 -6.23 -18.60
CA VAL A 139 -5.49 -5.51 -18.77
C VAL A 139 -5.20 -4.64 -17.55
N GLY A 140 -6.23 -4.01 -16.98
CA GLY A 140 -6.12 -3.21 -15.77
C GLY A 140 -5.68 -4.04 -14.57
N TYR A 141 -6.32 -5.19 -14.34
CA TYR A 141 -5.96 -6.12 -13.27
C TYR A 141 -4.58 -6.74 -13.47
N LEU A 142 -4.18 -7.03 -14.71
CA LEU A 142 -2.83 -7.48 -15.03
C LEU A 142 -1.80 -6.41 -14.68
N GLY A 143 -2.08 -5.16 -15.05
CA GLY A 143 -1.25 -4.02 -14.70
C GLY A 143 -1.11 -3.90 -13.18
N LEU A 144 -2.19 -4.01 -12.42
CA LEU A 144 -2.16 -3.92 -10.95
C LEU A 144 -1.16 -4.86 -10.27
N LEU A 145 -0.74 -5.97 -10.89
CA LEU A 145 0.32 -6.82 -10.34
C LEU A 145 1.63 -6.06 -10.05
N TYR A 146 1.91 -4.94 -10.75
CA TYR A 146 3.06 -4.09 -10.43
C TYR A 146 2.99 -3.55 -8.99
N VAL A 147 1.79 -3.34 -8.44
CA VAL A 147 1.60 -2.85 -7.06
C VAL A 147 2.11 -3.90 -6.07
N GLY A 148 1.85 -5.19 -6.31
CA GLY A 148 2.38 -6.27 -5.47
C GLY A 148 3.91 -6.30 -5.48
N VAL A 149 4.53 -6.13 -6.65
CA VAL A 149 5.99 -6.00 -6.79
C VAL A 149 6.50 -4.77 -6.05
N TRP A 150 5.81 -3.64 -6.17
CA TRP A 150 6.17 -2.42 -5.45
C TRP A 150 6.13 -2.63 -3.92
N ILE A 151 5.05 -3.21 -3.38
CA ILE A 151 4.94 -3.54 -1.94
C ILE A 151 6.10 -4.42 -1.51
N TYR A 152 6.39 -5.50 -2.26
CA TYR A 152 7.52 -6.39 -1.97
C TYR A 152 8.85 -5.63 -1.89
N THR A 153 9.16 -4.82 -2.90
CA THR A 153 10.42 -4.06 -2.94
C THR A 153 10.50 -3.02 -1.82
N ALA A 154 9.39 -2.39 -1.45
CA ALA A 154 9.33 -1.40 -0.39
C ALA A 154 9.53 -2.04 0.99
N LEU A 155 8.87 -3.17 1.27
CA LEU A 155 9.03 -3.92 2.51
C LEU A 155 10.44 -4.49 2.67
N ARG A 156 10.99 -5.10 1.62
CA ARG A 156 12.36 -5.67 1.64
C ARG A 156 13.45 -4.62 1.87
N ARG A 157 13.21 -3.36 1.50
CA ARG A 157 14.13 -2.24 1.79
C ARG A 157 13.95 -1.66 3.19
N THR A 158 12.84 -1.97 3.85
CA THR A 158 12.42 -1.36 5.11
C THR A 158 12.76 -2.23 6.30
N PHE A 159 12.53 -3.54 6.20
CA PHE A 159 12.68 -4.47 7.30
C PHE A 159 13.86 -5.40 7.10
N THR A 160 14.56 -5.70 8.20
CA THR A 160 15.62 -6.71 8.25
C THR A 160 15.06 -8.10 7.90
N ASP A 161 13.96 -8.47 8.55
CA ASP A 161 13.20 -9.68 8.24
C ASP A 161 11.90 -9.34 7.51
N PHE A 162 11.57 -10.14 6.50
CA PHE A 162 10.38 -9.85 5.70
C PHE A 162 9.10 -10.11 6.51
N PRO A 163 8.23 -9.11 6.71
CA PRO A 163 7.08 -9.25 7.59
C PRO A 163 6.02 -10.19 7.00
N LEU A 164 5.46 -11.06 7.86
CA LEU A 164 4.39 -12.01 7.49
C LEU A 164 3.19 -11.30 6.87
N GLU A 165 2.77 -10.18 7.46
CA GLU A 165 1.65 -9.38 6.96
C GLU A 165 1.86 -8.90 5.51
N GLY A 166 3.12 -8.66 5.13
CA GLY A 166 3.50 -8.31 3.78
C GLY A 166 3.30 -9.47 2.80
N VAL A 167 3.70 -10.67 3.20
CA VAL A 167 3.53 -11.89 2.38
C VAL A 167 2.05 -12.13 2.12
N LEU A 168 1.23 -12.09 3.18
CA LEU A 168 -0.22 -12.30 3.09
C LEU A 168 -0.90 -11.23 2.23
N ALA A 169 -0.53 -9.96 2.40
CA ALA A 169 -1.10 -8.86 1.62
C ALA A 169 -0.77 -8.99 0.12
N ILE A 170 0.48 -9.30 -0.22
CA ILE A 170 0.91 -9.47 -1.61
C ILE A 170 0.25 -10.70 -2.24
N ALA A 171 0.25 -11.84 -1.53
CA ALA A 171 -0.30 -13.09 -2.05
C ALA A 171 -1.82 -12.98 -2.30
N SER A 172 -2.57 -12.45 -1.34
CA SER A 172 -4.02 -12.23 -1.50
C SER A 172 -4.34 -11.27 -2.63
N PHE A 173 -3.62 -10.14 -2.72
CA PHE A 173 -3.81 -9.15 -3.78
C PHE A 173 -3.48 -9.72 -5.18
N ALA A 174 -2.34 -10.39 -5.33
CA ALA A 174 -1.96 -11.00 -6.60
C ALA A 174 -2.95 -12.10 -7.03
N SER A 175 -3.41 -12.92 -6.08
CA SER A 175 -4.40 -13.96 -6.33
C SER A 175 -5.72 -13.36 -6.84
N SER A 176 -6.21 -12.29 -6.20
CA SER A 176 -7.45 -11.62 -6.63
C SER A 176 -7.31 -10.90 -7.97
N CYS A 177 -6.16 -10.32 -8.28
CA CYS A 177 -5.90 -9.78 -9.62
C CYS A 177 -5.95 -10.88 -10.69
N LEU A 178 -5.32 -12.04 -10.44
CA LEU A 178 -5.35 -13.18 -11.37
C LEU A 178 -6.76 -13.79 -11.51
N LEU A 179 -7.46 -13.96 -10.40
CA LEU A 179 -8.84 -14.46 -10.38
C LEU A 179 -9.80 -13.47 -11.07
N SER A 180 -9.57 -12.17 -10.94
CA SER A 180 -10.33 -11.14 -11.67
C SER A 180 -10.11 -11.25 -13.17
N ILE A 181 -8.87 -11.44 -13.63
CA ILE A 181 -8.57 -11.67 -15.05
C ILE A 181 -9.34 -12.89 -15.56
N TYR A 182 -9.25 -14.02 -14.86
CA TYR A 182 -9.95 -15.25 -15.22
C TYR A 182 -11.48 -15.04 -15.28
N SER A 183 -12.05 -14.49 -14.21
CA SER A 183 -13.48 -14.17 -14.07
C SER A 183 -14.00 -13.27 -15.19
N ILE A 184 -13.25 -12.23 -15.57
CA ILE A 184 -13.61 -11.31 -16.65
C ILE A 184 -13.62 -12.02 -18.02
N LEU A 185 -12.70 -12.95 -18.24
CA LEU A 185 -12.58 -13.66 -19.51
C LEU A 185 -13.64 -14.76 -19.67
N GLU A 186 -13.99 -15.44 -18.59
CA GLU A 186 -15.02 -16.48 -18.55
C GLU A 186 -16.44 -15.92 -18.34
N GLY A 187 -16.57 -14.67 -17.88
CA GLY A 187 -17.86 -14.04 -17.59
C GLY A 187 -18.49 -14.45 -16.24
N ASP A 188 -17.71 -15.02 -15.32
CA ASP A 188 -18.17 -15.43 -13.98
C ASP A 188 -17.74 -14.43 -12.90
N TYR A 189 -18.61 -13.46 -12.60
CA TYR A 189 -18.33 -12.35 -11.69
C TYR A 189 -18.29 -12.71 -10.20
N LEU A 190 -18.86 -13.85 -9.81
CA LEU A 190 -18.92 -14.26 -8.40
C LEU A 190 -17.53 -14.53 -7.83
N ILE A 191 -16.63 -15.08 -8.66
CA ILE A 191 -15.23 -15.34 -8.32
C ILE A 191 -14.51 -14.03 -7.99
N THR A 192 -14.73 -12.98 -8.80
CA THR A 192 -14.13 -11.66 -8.57
C THR A 192 -14.58 -11.10 -7.22
N GLU A 193 -15.87 -11.02 -6.96
CA GLU A 193 -16.40 -10.47 -5.71
C GLU A 193 -15.90 -11.22 -4.48
N THR A 194 -15.93 -12.55 -4.51
CA THR A 194 -15.50 -13.41 -3.39
C THR A 194 -14.00 -13.24 -3.13
N SER A 195 -13.17 -13.17 -4.17
CA SER A 195 -11.72 -12.99 -4.02
C SER A 195 -11.33 -11.63 -3.42
N TRP A 196 -12.00 -10.55 -3.85
CA TRP A 196 -11.78 -9.22 -3.29
C TRP A 196 -12.30 -9.10 -1.86
N LEU A 197 -13.39 -9.78 -1.51
CA LEU A 197 -13.87 -9.85 -0.13
C LEU A 197 -12.83 -10.54 0.77
N LEU A 198 -12.27 -11.67 0.32
CA LEU A 198 -11.22 -12.37 1.05
C LEU A 198 -9.96 -11.51 1.19
N THR A 199 -9.56 -10.80 0.13
CA THR A 199 -8.42 -9.88 0.14
C THR A 199 -8.62 -8.75 1.13
N MET A 200 -9.81 -8.16 1.17
CA MET A 200 -10.16 -7.15 2.16
C MET A 200 -9.98 -7.69 3.59
N LEU A 201 -10.50 -8.88 3.89
CA LEU A 201 -10.37 -9.50 5.21
C LEU A 201 -8.90 -9.78 5.58
N VAL A 202 -8.09 -10.27 4.64
CA VAL A 202 -6.65 -10.48 4.84
C VAL A 202 -5.96 -9.16 5.12
N TRP A 203 -6.28 -8.09 4.40
CA TRP A 203 -5.66 -6.78 4.61
C TRP A 203 -6.09 -6.13 5.93
N VAL A 204 -7.33 -6.35 6.38
CA VAL A 204 -7.78 -5.98 7.73
C VAL A 204 -6.96 -6.73 8.78
N PHE A 205 -6.77 -8.05 8.63
CA PHE A 205 -5.92 -8.83 9.51
C PHE A 205 -4.49 -8.30 9.53
N CYS A 206 -3.88 -8.06 8.36
CA CYS A 206 -2.54 -7.50 8.24
C CYS A 206 -2.42 -6.14 8.94
N ALA A 207 -3.44 -5.29 8.85
CA ALA A 207 -3.46 -4.00 9.53
C ALA A 207 -3.38 -4.16 11.05
N PHE A 208 -4.26 -4.99 11.63
CA PHE A 208 -4.26 -5.23 13.07
C PHE A 208 -3.00 -5.95 13.54
N TYR A 209 -2.55 -6.96 12.79
CA TYR A 209 -1.34 -7.71 13.11
C TYR A 209 -0.10 -6.81 13.14
N ALA A 210 0.08 -5.97 12.12
CA ALA A 210 1.20 -5.02 12.05
C ALA A 210 1.17 -3.97 13.18
N LEU A 211 -0.02 -3.46 13.51
CA LEU A 211 -0.17 -2.48 14.60
C LEU A 211 0.07 -3.11 15.98
N TYR A 212 -0.38 -4.35 16.19
CA TYR A 212 -0.22 -5.08 17.44
C TYR A 212 1.24 -5.48 17.70
N HIS A 213 1.94 -6.00 16.69
CA HIS A 213 3.34 -6.45 16.81
C HIS A 213 4.37 -5.35 16.50
N ALA A 214 3.93 -4.11 16.23
CA ALA A 214 4.87 -2.99 16.08
C ALA A 214 5.71 -2.76 17.35
N PRO A 215 5.14 -2.67 18.57
CA PRO A 215 5.89 -2.37 19.79
C PRO A 215 6.99 -3.40 20.12
N GLU A 216 6.85 -4.65 19.66
CA GLU A 216 7.86 -5.70 19.86
C GLU A 216 9.22 -5.31 19.26
N MET A 217 9.23 -4.51 18.20
CA MET A 217 10.47 -3.98 17.60
C MET A 217 11.27 -3.10 18.57
N LEU A 218 10.65 -2.56 19.62
CA LEU A 218 11.29 -1.68 20.61
C LEU A 218 11.78 -2.43 21.85
N VAL A 219 11.34 -3.68 22.06
CA VAL A 219 11.72 -4.46 23.25
C VAL A 219 13.15 -4.98 23.07
N TYR A 220 13.94 -4.90 24.14
CA TYR A 220 15.28 -5.47 24.18
C TYR A 220 15.13 -6.98 24.34
N ASP A 221 15.54 -7.76 23.35
CA ASP A 221 16.06 -9.09 23.65
C ASP A 221 17.43 -8.85 24.28
N ASP A 222 17.46 -8.91 25.61
CA ASP A 222 18.68 -9.10 26.38
C ASP A 222 19.12 -10.56 26.18
N GLU A 223 19.69 -10.85 25.01
CA GLU A 223 20.51 -12.05 24.78
C GLU A 223 21.94 -11.64 24.40
#